data_AF-A0A9Q0Z1J2-F1
#
_entry.id   AF-A0A9Q0Z1J2-F1
#
_cell.length_a   1.000
_cell.length_b   1.000
_cell.length_c   1.000
_cell.angle_alpha   90.00
_cell.angle_beta   90.00
_cell.angle_gamma   90.00
#
_symmetry.space_group_name_H-M   'P 1'
#
loop_
_entity.id
_entity.type
_entity.pdbx_description
1 polymer ?
#
loop_
_entity_poly.entity_id
_entity_poly.type
_entity_poly.pdbx_seq_one_letter_code
_entity_poly.pdbx_strand_id
1 'polypeptide(L)'
;MGDCGENHEGWRGCKNYLQTRFSYGSAGSLPDIPPGATLIFEVELVACKPRKGSSVTSVSEERARLEELKKQREVVAAAKEEEKKRREEAKAAAAARIQAKLESKKRSGEGKGESKIRLCCC
;
A
#
# COMPACT_ATOMS: atom_id res chain seq x y z
N MET A 1 -22.26 -8.27 3.51
CA MET A 1 -21.22 -8.97 2.75
C MET A 1 -21.31 -10.44 3.11
N GLY A 2 -21.42 -11.32 2.12
CA GLY A 2 -21.43 -12.78 2.34
C GLY A 2 -20.03 -13.33 2.51
N ASP A 3 -19.92 -14.48 3.17
CA ASP A 3 -18.70 -15.26 3.30
C ASP A 3 -18.74 -16.36 2.22
N CYS A 4 -17.67 -16.46 1.42
CA CYS A 4 -17.54 -17.45 0.35
C CYS A 4 -16.43 -18.43 0.74
N GLY A 5 -16.81 -19.61 1.24
CA GLY A 5 -15.88 -20.70 1.54
C GLY A 5 -15.70 -21.62 0.34
N GLU A 6 -14.46 -22.07 0.09
CA GLU A 6 -14.16 -23.16 -0.85
C GLU A 6 -14.19 -24.50 -0.09
N ASN A 7 -15.04 -25.43 -0.54
CA ASN A 7 -15.05 -26.81 -0.03
C ASN A 7 -14.01 -27.68 -0.78
N HIS A 8 -13.67 -28.84 -0.21
CA HIS A 8 -12.66 -29.79 -0.72
C HIS A 8 -12.89 -30.29 -2.16
N GLU A 9 -14.10 -30.11 -2.69
CA GLU A 9 -14.49 -30.50 -4.06
C GLU A 9 -14.50 -29.33 -5.06
N GLY A 10 -14.04 -28.13 -4.66
CA GLY A 10 -13.92 -26.96 -5.55
C GLY A 10 -15.26 -26.25 -5.84
N TRP A 11 -16.36 -26.70 -5.23
CA TRP A 11 -17.65 -26.00 -5.26
C TRP A 11 -17.63 -24.79 -4.34
N ARG A 12 -18.01 -23.62 -4.87
CA ARG A 12 -18.19 -22.40 -4.08
C ARG A 12 -19.60 -22.37 -3.50
N GLY A 13 -19.71 -22.61 -2.20
CA GLY A 13 -20.90 -22.30 -1.42
C GLY A 13 -20.86 -20.83 -1.03
N CYS A 14 -21.90 -20.07 -1.38
CA CYS A 14 -22.01 -18.67 -1.02
C CYS A 14 -23.19 -18.45 -0.08
N LYS A 15 -22.92 -17.97 1.14
CA LYS A 15 -23.97 -17.51 2.05
C LYS A 15 -24.26 -16.04 1.80
N ASN A 16 -25.42 -15.75 1.20
CA ASN A 16 -25.80 -14.41 0.80
C ASN A 16 -26.89 -13.85 1.71
N TYR A 17 -26.62 -12.69 2.29
CA TYR A 17 -27.58 -11.88 3.04
C TYR A 17 -28.21 -10.85 2.09
N LEU A 18 -29.44 -11.08 1.64
CA LEU A 18 -30.13 -10.20 0.69
C LEU A 18 -31.06 -9.25 1.43
N GLN A 19 -30.77 -7.94 1.29
CA GLN A 19 -31.67 -6.87 1.74
C GLN A 19 -32.98 -6.89 0.95
N THR A 20 -34.08 -6.46 1.55
CA THR A 20 -35.44 -6.57 0.97
C THR A 20 -35.58 -6.03 -0.46
N ARG A 21 -34.84 -4.96 -0.81
CA ARG A 21 -34.83 -4.37 -2.16
C ARG A 21 -34.31 -5.30 -3.25
N PHE A 22 -33.61 -6.36 -2.87
CA PHE A 22 -33.07 -7.39 -3.75
C PHE A 22 -33.76 -8.75 -3.57
N SER A 23 -34.79 -8.82 -2.72
CA SER A 23 -35.63 -10.00 -2.52
C SER A 23 -37.06 -9.70 -3.00
N TYR A 24 -38.07 -10.01 -2.19
CA TYR A 24 -39.49 -9.85 -2.53
C TYR A 24 -40.04 -8.44 -2.19
N GLY A 25 -39.18 -7.52 -1.75
CA GLY A 25 -39.52 -6.12 -1.51
C GLY A 25 -40.66 -5.91 -0.50
N SER A 26 -41.35 -4.78 -0.62
CA SER A 26 -42.44 -4.37 0.27
C SER A 26 -43.74 -5.13 0.04
N ALA A 27 -43.89 -5.83 -1.09
CA ALA A 27 -45.06 -6.66 -1.37
C ALA A 27 -44.95 -8.05 -0.71
N GLY A 28 -43.72 -8.56 -0.54
CA GLY A 28 -43.51 -9.94 -0.12
C GLY A 28 -44.02 -10.94 -1.16
N SER A 29 -44.16 -12.20 -0.76
CA SER A 29 -44.80 -13.27 -1.52
C SER A 29 -45.66 -14.06 -0.55
N LEU A 30 -46.87 -13.56 -0.28
CA LEU A 30 -47.80 -14.18 0.67
C LEU A 30 -48.34 -15.50 0.11
N PRO A 31 -48.56 -16.52 0.97
CA PRO A 31 -48.46 -16.49 2.44
C PRO A 31 -47.04 -16.69 2.99
N ASP A 32 -46.09 -17.12 2.17
CA ASP A 32 -44.83 -17.71 2.66
C ASP A 32 -43.76 -16.69 3.02
N ILE A 33 -43.76 -15.49 2.41
CA ILE A 33 -42.73 -14.48 2.60
C ILE A 33 -43.38 -13.13 2.94
N PRO A 34 -43.20 -12.60 4.16
CA PRO A 34 -43.81 -11.34 4.56
C PRO A 34 -43.16 -10.13 3.88
N PRO A 35 -43.90 -9.01 3.75
CA PRO A 35 -43.38 -7.71 3.34
C PRO A 35 -42.10 -7.31 4.08
N GLY A 36 -41.08 -6.85 3.36
CA GLY A 36 -39.87 -6.27 3.97
C GLY A 36 -38.87 -7.27 4.55
N ALA A 37 -39.07 -8.58 4.35
CA ALA A 37 -38.18 -9.61 4.89
C ALA A 37 -36.76 -9.56 4.29
N THR A 38 -35.75 -9.69 5.16
CA THR A 38 -34.37 -9.96 4.77
C THR A 38 -34.17 -11.46 4.68
N LEU A 39 -33.74 -11.96 3.53
CA LEU A 39 -33.59 -13.39 3.29
C LEU A 39 -32.12 -13.79 3.30
N ILE A 40 -31.83 -14.95 3.91
CA ILE A 40 -30.51 -15.56 3.92
C ILE A 40 -30.59 -16.79 3.04
N PHE A 41 -29.86 -16.79 1.95
CA PHE A 41 -29.77 -17.93 1.04
C PHE A 41 -28.37 -18.55 1.14
N GLU A 42 -28.34 -19.85 1.30
CA GLU A 42 -27.14 -20.66 1.09
C GLU A 42 -27.25 -21.26 -0.31
N VAL A 43 -26.38 -20.81 -1.21
CA VAL A 43 -26.44 -21.20 -2.63
C VAL A 43 -25.18 -21.95 -2.98
N GLU A 44 -25.34 -23.16 -3.50
CA GLU A 44 -24.27 -23.96 -4.08
C GLU A 44 -24.41 -23.98 -5.60
N LEU A 45 -23.35 -23.58 -6.30
CA LEU A 45 -23.35 -23.52 -7.76
C LEU A 45 -22.93 -24.86 -8.36
N VAL A 46 -23.88 -25.77 -8.60
CA VAL A 46 -23.63 -27.16 -9.06
C VAL A 46 -23.15 -27.29 -10.51
N ALA A 47 -23.44 -26.34 -11.40
CA ALA A 47 -22.82 -26.29 -12.72
C ALA A 47 -23.14 -24.94 -13.37
N CYS A 48 -22.18 -24.37 -14.09
CA CYS A 48 -22.44 -23.24 -14.96
C CYS A 48 -21.78 -23.50 -16.30
N LYS A 49 -22.54 -23.38 -17.39
CA LYS A 49 -22.00 -23.45 -18.75
C LYS A 49 -21.62 -22.01 -19.13
N PRO A 50 -20.33 -21.64 -19.07
CA PRO A 50 -19.92 -20.26 -19.28
C PRO A 50 -20.35 -19.81 -20.68
N ARG A 51 -20.98 -18.63 -20.76
CA ARG A 51 -21.19 -17.96 -22.06
C ARG A 51 -19.83 -17.69 -22.69
N LYS A 52 -19.77 -17.69 -24.03
CA LYS A 52 -18.56 -17.30 -24.77
C LYS A 52 -18.10 -15.92 -24.26
N GLY A 53 -16.96 -15.87 -23.56
CA GLY A 53 -16.39 -14.64 -22.98
C GLY A 53 -16.39 -14.52 -21.44
N SER A 54 -16.99 -15.45 -20.69
CA SER A 54 -16.95 -15.43 -19.22
C SER A 54 -16.46 -16.76 -18.66
N SER A 55 -15.16 -17.05 -18.75
CA SER A 55 -14.57 -18.24 -18.11
C SER A 55 -14.09 -17.93 -16.69
N VAL A 56 -14.16 -18.92 -15.80
CA VAL A 56 -13.58 -18.84 -14.45
C VAL A 56 -12.07 -18.61 -14.50
N THR A 57 -11.41 -19.12 -15.55
CA THR A 57 -9.99 -18.86 -15.81
C THR A 57 -9.72 -17.37 -15.93
N SER A 58 -10.60 -16.61 -16.59
CA SER A 58 -10.45 -15.17 -16.80
C SER A 58 -10.33 -14.39 -15.48
N VAL A 59 -10.99 -14.81 -14.40
CA VAL A 59 -10.94 -14.09 -13.12
C VAL A 59 -9.64 -14.38 -12.37
N SER A 60 -9.20 -15.64 -12.34
CA SER A 60 -7.93 -16.03 -11.69
C SER A 60 -6.71 -15.50 -12.45
N GLU A 61 -6.74 -15.56 -13.78
CA GLU A 61 -5.69 -15.01 -14.64
C GLU A 61 -5.59 -13.49 -14.50
N GLU A 62 -6.72 -12.78 -14.47
CA GLU A 62 -6.75 -11.33 -14.23
C GLU A 62 -6.22 -10.97 -12.83
N ARG A 63 -6.60 -11.74 -11.80
CA ARG A 63 -6.08 -11.53 -10.44
C ARG A 63 -4.57 -11.70 -10.36
N ALA A 64 -4.03 -12.77 -10.93
CA ALA A 64 -2.59 -13.03 -10.94
C ALA A 64 -1.82 -11.93 -11.67
N ARG A 65 -2.35 -11.47 -12.81
CA ARG A 65 -1.79 -10.36 -13.56
C ARG A 65 -1.78 -9.06 -12.75
N LEU A 66 -2.87 -8.76 -12.04
CA LEU A 66 -2.97 -7.57 -11.18
C LEU A 66 -2.00 -7.62 -10.01
N GLU A 67 -1.77 -8.78 -9.39
CA GLU A 67 -0.80 -8.94 -8.30
C GLU A 67 0.64 -8.70 -8.78
N GLU A 68 1.01 -9.23 -9.95
CA GLU A 68 2.32 -9.01 -10.55
C GLU A 68 2.56 -7.52 -10.89
N LEU A 69 1.57 -6.86 -11.49
CA LEU A 69 1.62 -5.42 -11.79
C LEU A 69 1.79 -4.55 -10.53
N LYS A 70 1.14 -4.91 -9.41
CA LYS A 70 1.29 -4.20 -8.14
C LYS A 70 2.70 -4.37 -7.59
N LYS A 71 3.21 -5.61 -7.56
CA LYS A 71 4.55 -5.93 -7.07
C LYS A 71 5.63 -5.16 -7.84
N GLN A 72 5.51 -5.08 -9.17
CA GLN A 72 6.44 -4.31 -10.00
C GLN A 72 6.46 -2.82 -9.62
N ARG A 73 5.29 -2.23 -9.35
CA ARG A 73 5.19 -0.81 -8.95
C ARG A 73 5.76 -0.57 -7.56
N GLU A 74 5.56 -1.49 -6.63
CA GLU A 74 6.14 -1.42 -5.29
C GLU A 74 7.66 -1.52 -5.32
N VAL A 75 8.23 -2.43 -6.11
CA VAL A 75 9.69 -2.57 -6.28
C VAL A 75 10.29 -1.30 -6.89
N VAL A 76 9.67 -0.73 -7.92
CA VAL A 76 10.14 0.52 -8.53
C VAL A 76 10.03 1.70 -7.56
N ALA A 77 8.96 1.77 -6.78
CA ALA A 77 8.78 2.80 -5.77
C ALA A 77 9.85 2.69 -4.66
N ALA A 78 10.12 1.47 -4.18
CA ALA A 78 11.15 1.21 -3.18
C ALA A 78 12.56 1.54 -3.70
N ALA A 79 12.88 1.16 -4.94
CA ALA A 79 14.18 1.47 -5.54
C ALA A 79 14.40 2.98 -5.70
N LYS A 80 13.37 3.73 -6.09
CA LYS A 80 13.45 5.20 -6.18
C LYS A 80 13.61 5.87 -4.81
N GLU A 81 13.01 5.31 -3.77
CA GLU A 81 13.13 5.81 -2.41
C GLU A 81 14.54 5.56 -1.86
N GLU A 82 15.09 4.36 -2.07
CA GLU A 82 16.45 3.99 -1.67
C GLU A 82 17.51 4.82 -2.41
N GLU A 83 17.36 5.02 -3.72
CA GLU A 83 18.25 5.88 -4.50
C GLU A 83 18.22 7.34 -4.01
N LYS A 84 17.02 7.87 -3.72
CA LYS A 84 16.86 9.24 -3.21
C LYS A 84 17.53 9.39 -1.84
N LYS A 85 17.34 8.41 -0.94
CA LYS A 85 17.97 8.39 0.38
C LYS A 85 19.49 8.34 0.28
N ARG A 86 20.03 7.47 -0.56
CA ARG A 86 21.48 7.34 -0.80
C ARG A 86 22.09 8.62 -1.38
N ARG A 87 21.36 9.32 -2.26
CA ARG A 87 21.80 10.61 -2.82
C ARG A 87 21.80 11.72 -1.78
N GLU A 88 20.82 11.75 -0.88
CA GLU A 88 20.74 12.72 0.21
C GLU A 88 21.87 12.51 1.23
N GLU A 89 22.10 11.27 1.64
CA GLU A 89 23.20 10.90 2.55
C GLU A 89 24.57 11.24 1.96
N ALA A 90 24.80 10.96 0.67
CA ALA A 90 26.04 11.34 0.00
C ALA A 90 26.24 12.86 -0.05
N LYS A 91 25.18 13.63 -0.30
CA LYS A 91 25.23 15.10 -0.29
C LYS A 91 25.51 15.65 1.11
N ALA A 92 24.90 15.07 2.15
CA ALA A 92 25.15 15.45 3.54
C ALA A 92 26.60 15.14 3.97
N ALA A 93 27.12 13.96 3.64
CA ALA A 93 28.49 13.57 3.94
C ALA A 93 29.54 14.46 3.26
N ALA A 94 29.29 14.86 2.00
CA ALA A 94 30.15 15.80 1.29
C ALA A 94 30.13 17.20 1.93
N ALA A 95 28.96 17.69 2.34
CA ALA A 95 28.82 18.99 3.01
C ALA A 95 29.54 19.00 4.37
N ALA A 96 29.40 17.95 5.18
CA ALA A 96 30.08 17.82 6.47
C ALA A 96 31.61 17.84 6.34
N ARG A 97 32.15 17.16 5.31
CA ARG A 97 33.59 17.18 5.02
C ARG A 97 34.12 18.57 4.66
N ILE A 98 33.32 19.40 3.99
CA ILE A 98 33.71 20.77 3.63
C ILE A 98 33.68 21.67 4.87
N GLN A 99 32.62 21.58 5.69
CA GLN A 99 32.51 22.37 6.92
C GLN A 99 33.63 22.06 7.92
N ALA A 100 33.97 20.78 8.12
CA ALA A 100 35.07 20.39 9.01
C ALA A 100 36.43 20.98 8.58
N LYS A 101 36.69 21.07 7.26
CA LYS A 101 37.90 21.71 6.72
C LYS A 101 37.91 23.24 6.90
N LEU A 102 36.74 23.88 6.80
CA LEU A 102 36.61 25.32 7.02
C LEU A 102 36.81 25.70 8.49
N GLU A 103 36.28 24.92 9.44
CA GLU A 103 36.50 25.15 10.88
C GLU A 103 37.95 24.93 11.33
N SER A 104 38.60 23.88 10.83
CA SER A 104 40.01 23.63 11.14
C SER A 104 40.92 24.73 10.58
N LYS A 105 40.59 25.32 9.41
CA LYS A 105 41.30 26.49 8.88
C LYS A 105 41.03 27.76 9.71
N LYS A 106 39.83 27.91 10.30
CA LYS A 106 39.48 29.02 11.18
C LYS A 106 40.29 29.01 12.49
N ARG A 107 40.50 27.84 13.10
CA ARG A 107 41.35 27.69 14.31
C ARG A 107 42.83 28.03 14.08
N SER A 108 43.36 27.83 12.88
CA SER A 108 44.73 28.22 12.54
C SER A 108 44.93 29.72 12.28
N GLY A 109 43.86 30.52 12.17
CA GLY A 109 43.92 31.96 11.94
C GLY A 109 43.84 32.83 13.21
N GLU A 110 43.44 32.27 14.35
CA GLU A 110 43.06 33.02 15.56
C GLU A 110 44.12 32.91 16.68
N GLY A 111 45.42 32.92 16.34
CA GLY A 111 46.51 32.64 17.30
C GLY A 111 47.80 33.45 17.18
N LYS A 112 47.89 34.48 16.32
CA LYS A 112 49.06 35.39 16.27
C LYS A 112 48.60 36.84 16.20
N GLY A 113 48.26 37.42 17.34
CA GLY A 113 47.85 38.81 17.43
C GLY A 113 47.64 39.37 18.84
N GLU A 114 48.28 38.82 19.87
CA GLU A 114 48.41 39.53 21.17
C GLU A 114 49.89 39.73 21.50
N SER A 115 50.51 40.69 20.80
CA SER A 115 51.71 41.34 21.30
C SER A 115 51.28 42.30 22.39
N LYS A 116 51.38 41.85 23.65
CA LYS A 116 51.29 42.69 24.86
C LYS A 116 52.09 43.97 24.64
N ILE A 117 51.38 45.11 24.50
CA ILE A 117 51.96 46.45 24.65
C ILE A 117 52.43 46.54 26.10
N ARG A 118 53.71 46.26 26.35
CA ARG A 118 54.36 46.66 27.59
C ARG A 118 54.74 48.12 27.44
N LEU A 119 53.99 48.96 28.14
CA LEU A 119 54.40 50.30 28.50
C LEU A 119 55.74 50.21 29.27
N CYS A 120 56.79 50.85 28.76
CA CYS A 120 57.91 51.31 29.56
C CYS A 120 58.43 52.61 28.95
N CYS A 121 58.18 53.72 29.66
CA CYS A 121 58.85 55.00 29.50
C CYS A 121 60.35 54.89 29.84
N CYS A 122 61.07 55.90 29.35
CA CYS A 122 62.45 56.33 29.61
C CYS A 122 63.52 55.80 28.65
#